data_AF-A0A8X8DLQ2-F1
#
_entry.id   AF-A0A8X8DLQ2-F1
#
_cell.length_a   1.000
_cell.length_b   1.000
_cell.length_c   1.000
_cell.angle_alpha   90.00
_cell.angle_beta   90.00
_cell.angle_gamma   90.00
#
_symmetry.space_group_name_H-M   'P 1'
#
loop_
_entity.id
_entity.type
_entity.pdbx_description
1 polymer ?
#
loop_
_entity_poly.entity_id
_entity_poly.type
_entity_poly.pdbx_seq_one_letter_code
_entity_poly.pdbx_strand_id
1 'polypeptide(L)'
;MKVSMSIILPVFSALLLSVSLATSDSSLEKFLQCLPNNSLPSYPISEAIYTTANSSFESVLQTYINNRRFLTPTTPKPIAIVTALHESHVQATVICAKASGLQVRIRSGGHDYEGLSYVSEVPFVILDMFNLRSIDVDIASETAWAQAGATLGEIYYNIANKSNVHAFPAGVCPTVGAGGHISGGGYGTLMRKYGLTVDNIIDAKVVDVNGNILDRETMGEDLFWAIRGGGGASFAVVLSWKLNLVRVPEKVTVFKVDRTLEEGATDIFYQWQQVSTELDKDLFIRAMPQVANGSQEGTKTISISFYALFLGQSEALLSMMNKSFPKLGLQQKDCIEMRWIESTLFWNDLPIGTSIDVLLNRPQGAQSFYKNKSDYVNQIVPREALERIWKMMIKADPMWMQWNPYGGRMSEIPDTATPFPHRAGYLFKLQYSINWDEEGTEATDRYISLIREMHDAMAPYVTSYPREAFQNYRDLDIGSNPSNQTDFERAKVYGLKYFKGNFLRLVKIKGQTRLALRASLDFTKRLSHSSSARPTVPDSIESSDNSSSIVAPFHISSNDFCTVSSSGRSSSPVASSISSSSSPRLVSTPTPDTPRSATVGSVATSHLTQHREL
;
A
#
# COMPACT_ATOMS: atom_id res chain seq x y z
N MET A 1 50.27 -73.96 -2.59
CA MET A 1 51.54 -73.54 -3.21
C MET A 1 51.25 -72.52 -4.30
N LYS A 2 52.12 -71.51 -4.50
CA LYS A 2 52.35 -70.64 -5.71
C LYS A 2 51.14 -70.30 -6.64
N VAL A 3 50.91 -69.05 -7.08
CA VAL A 3 51.73 -67.82 -7.01
C VAL A 3 50.85 -66.55 -7.12
N SER A 4 51.45 -65.38 -6.82
CA SER A 4 50.89 -64.03 -6.86
C SER A 4 50.34 -63.57 -8.23
N MET A 5 49.36 -62.66 -8.23
CA MET A 5 49.53 -61.34 -8.88
C MET A 5 48.63 -60.27 -8.25
N SER A 6 49.21 -59.14 -7.85
CA SER A 6 48.49 -57.94 -7.41
C SER A 6 48.37 -56.95 -8.57
N ILE A 7 47.22 -56.28 -8.70
CA ILE A 7 47.06 -55.10 -9.56
C ILE A 7 46.48 -53.96 -8.72
N ILE A 8 47.11 -52.79 -8.81
CA ILE A 8 46.71 -51.57 -8.11
C ILE A 8 45.77 -50.78 -9.03
N LEU A 9 44.63 -50.34 -8.52
CA LEU A 9 43.78 -49.33 -9.18
C LEU A 9 43.96 -47.96 -8.49
N PRO A 10 44.07 -46.86 -9.25
CA PRO A 10 44.26 -45.52 -8.68
C PRO A 10 42.95 -44.91 -8.19
N VAL A 11 43.02 -44.19 -7.07
CA VAL A 11 41.90 -43.36 -6.58
C VAL A 11 41.85 -42.06 -7.37
N PHE A 12 40.92 -41.95 -8.34
CA PHE A 12 40.61 -40.68 -8.99
C PHE A 12 39.78 -39.79 -8.06
N SER A 13 40.45 -38.90 -7.34
CA SER A 13 39.79 -37.86 -6.53
C SER A 13 39.34 -36.72 -7.44
N ALA A 14 38.07 -36.70 -7.82
CA ALA A 14 37.49 -35.65 -8.64
C ALA A 14 37.09 -34.43 -7.77
N LEU A 15 37.85 -33.34 -7.88
CA LEU A 15 37.44 -32.05 -7.31
C LEU A 15 36.22 -31.51 -8.07
N LEU A 16 35.03 -31.69 -7.49
CA LEU A 16 33.82 -30.99 -7.92
C LEU A 16 33.88 -29.53 -7.41
N LEU A 17 34.61 -28.70 -8.15
CA LEU A 17 34.59 -27.24 -7.98
C LEU A 17 33.18 -26.70 -8.28
N SER A 18 32.64 -25.90 -7.37
CA SER A 18 31.27 -25.39 -7.38
C SER A 18 31.06 -24.24 -8.38
N VAL A 19 30.89 -24.57 -9.66
CA VAL A 19 30.60 -23.60 -10.72
C VAL A 19 29.14 -23.13 -10.68
N SER A 20 28.86 -22.09 -9.88
CA SER A 20 27.55 -21.40 -9.85
C SER A 20 27.62 -19.86 -9.75
N LEU A 21 28.81 -19.26 -9.87
CA LEU A 21 29.00 -17.80 -9.79
C LEU A 21 29.12 -17.10 -11.17
N ALA A 22 29.37 -17.83 -12.25
CA ALA A 22 29.70 -17.24 -13.56
C ALA A 22 28.49 -16.85 -14.44
N THR A 23 27.28 -17.36 -14.16
CA THR A 23 26.11 -17.19 -15.03
C THR A 23 25.39 -15.85 -14.82
N SER A 24 25.27 -15.42 -13.57
CA SER A 24 24.69 -14.13 -13.18
C SER A 24 25.46 -12.96 -13.75
N ASP A 25 26.79 -13.00 -13.65
CA ASP A 25 27.71 -11.97 -14.14
C ASP A 25 27.53 -11.73 -15.64
N SER A 26 27.57 -12.82 -16.44
CA SER A 26 27.32 -12.77 -17.88
C SER A 26 25.90 -12.31 -18.29
N SER A 27 24.95 -12.27 -17.36
CA SER A 27 23.57 -11.82 -17.59
C SER A 27 23.40 -10.35 -17.23
N LEU A 28 24.09 -9.90 -16.18
CA LEU A 28 24.24 -8.50 -15.80
C LEU A 28 25.01 -7.73 -16.87
N GLU A 29 26.14 -8.25 -17.34
CA GLU A 29 26.97 -7.58 -18.36
C GLU A 29 26.16 -7.31 -19.64
N LYS A 30 25.47 -8.33 -20.18
CA LYS A 30 24.58 -8.20 -21.35
C LYS A 30 23.46 -7.19 -21.13
N PHE A 31 22.91 -7.13 -19.92
CA PHE A 31 21.87 -6.16 -19.57
C PHE A 31 22.42 -4.73 -19.61
N LEU A 32 23.55 -4.48 -18.94
CA LEU A 32 24.21 -3.18 -18.88
C LEU A 32 24.68 -2.71 -20.27
N GLN A 33 25.23 -3.59 -21.11
CA GLN A 33 25.63 -3.27 -22.49
C GLN A 33 24.44 -3.01 -23.42
N CYS A 34 23.30 -3.65 -23.16
CA CYS A 34 22.07 -3.45 -23.94
C CYS A 34 21.39 -2.10 -23.64
N LEU A 35 21.41 -1.64 -22.38
CA LEU A 35 20.62 -0.49 -21.93
C LEU A 35 20.87 0.81 -22.72
N PRO A 36 22.12 1.29 -22.93
CA PRO A 36 22.37 2.53 -23.69
C PRO A 36 21.79 2.47 -25.11
N ASN A 37 22.00 1.34 -25.80
CA ASN A 37 21.59 1.10 -27.19
C ASN A 37 20.06 1.05 -27.38
N ASN A 38 19.28 0.93 -26.31
CA ASN A 38 17.81 0.89 -26.34
C ASN A 38 17.17 2.10 -25.62
N SER A 39 17.99 3.07 -25.21
CA SER A 39 17.57 4.34 -24.60
C SER A 39 17.71 5.50 -25.59
N LEU A 40 16.92 6.57 -25.42
CA LEU A 40 17.05 7.77 -26.27
C LEU A 40 18.38 8.49 -25.95
N PRO A 41 19.25 8.78 -26.93
CA PRO A 41 20.54 9.44 -26.66
C PRO A 41 20.45 10.82 -25.99
N SER A 42 19.31 11.50 -26.10
CA SER A 42 19.02 12.77 -25.41
C SER A 42 18.73 12.60 -23.90
N TYR A 43 18.51 11.37 -23.44
CA TYR A 43 18.28 11.01 -22.04
C TYR A 43 19.20 9.83 -21.67
N PRO A 44 20.49 10.09 -21.36
CA PRO A 44 21.45 9.03 -21.06
C PRO A 44 21.03 8.20 -19.85
N ILE A 45 20.95 6.88 -20.04
CA ILE A 45 20.49 5.95 -18.99
C ILE A 45 21.56 5.66 -17.91
N SER A 46 22.82 6.01 -18.15
CA SER A 46 23.96 5.71 -17.26
C SER A 46 23.79 6.20 -15.83
N GLU A 47 23.20 7.39 -15.63
CA GLU A 47 23.00 7.99 -14.30
C GLU A 47 21.82 7.37 -13.54
N ALA A 48 20.94 6.63 -14.23
CA ALA A 48 19.81 5.93 -13.62
C ALA A 48 20.16 4.50 -13.15
N ILE A 49 21.37 4.00 -13.43
CA ILE A 49 21.75 2.60 -13.17
C ILE A 49 22.57 2.49 -11.88
N TYR A 50 22.14 1.58 -10.99
CA TYR A 50 22.86 1.22 -9.77
C TYR A 50 23.11 -0.29 -9.74
N THR A 51 24.34 -0.68 -9.45
CA THR A 51 24.81 -2.05 -9.23
C THR A 51 25.51 -2.12 -7.88
N THR A 52 25.87 -3.31 -7.40
CA THR A 52 26.62 -3.48 -6.14
C THR A 52 27.99 -2.79 -6.11
N ALA A 53 28.52 -2.34 -7.26
CA ALA A 53 29.73 -1.52 -7.34
C ALA A 53 29.48 -0.02 -7.02
N ASN A 54 28.23 0.45 -7.05
CA ASN A 54 27.87 1.82 -6.70
C ASN A 54 27.67 1.94 -5.18
N SER A 55 28.39 2.85 -4.51
CA SER A 55 28.27 3.07 -3.05
C SER A 55 26.86 3.48 -2.59
N SER A 56 26.04 4.05 -3.49
CA SER A 56 24.64 4.41 -3.24
C SER A 56 23.62 3.29 -3.51
N PHE A 57 24.05 2.10 -3.93
CA PHE A 57 23.13 1.00 -4.27
C PHE A 57 22.24 0.58 -3.11
N GLU A 58 22.83 0.38 -1.92
CA GLU A 58 22.09 -0.10 -0.76
C GLU A 58 21.10 0.97 -0.23
N SER A 59 21.45 2.26 -0.27
CA SER A 59 20.51 3.32 0.12
C SER A 59 19.36 3.46 -0.88
N VAL A 60 19.64 3.45 -2.19
CA VAL A 60 18.60 3.43 -3.24
C VAL A 60 17.70 2.20 -3.14
N LEU A 61 18.26 1.04 -2.75
CA LEU A 61 17.47 -0.15 -2.44
C LEU A 61 16.57 0.08 -1.22
N GLN A 62 17.11 0.55 -0.10
CA GLN A 62 16.40 0.62 1.18
C GLN A 62 15.35 1.74 1.28
N THR A 63 15.55 2.92 0.67
CA THR A 63 14.66 4.09 0.88
C THR A 63 13.17 3.81 0.61
N TYR A 64 12.87 2.97 -0.39
CA TYR A 64 11.51 2.58 -0.78
C TYR A 64 11.15 1.14 -0.37
N ILE A 65 11.79 0.60 0.67
CA ILE A 65 11.34 -0.62 1.35
C ILE A 65 10.62 -0.16 2.62
N ASN A 66 9.32 -0.49 2.75
CA ASN A 66 8.49 0.01 3.84
C ASN A 66 8.32 -1.00 5.01
N ASN A 67 8.73 -2.26 4.85
CA ASN A 67 8.52 -3.35 5.82
C ASN A 67 9.82 -4.08 6.14
N ARG A 68 10.24 -4.08 7.42
CA ARG A 68 11.52 -4.66 7.87
C ARG A 68 11.64 -6.18 7.68
N ARG A 69 10.51 -6.90 7.50
CA ARG A 69 10.48 -8.32 7.06
C ARG A 69 11.33 -8.59 5.82
N PHE A 70 11.53 -7.57 4.98
CA PHE A 70 12.25 -7.66 3.71
C PHE A 70 13.53 -6.80 3.70
N LEU A 71 14.11 -6.56 4.88
CA LEU A 71 15.43 -5.96 5.09
C LEU A 71 16.40 -6.91 5.81
N THR A 72 16.12 -8.21 5.82
CA THR A 72 17.02 -9.20 6.45
C THR A 72 18.25 -9.46 5.58
N PRO A 73 19.39 -9.88 6.17
CA PRO A 73 20.55 -10.36 5.40
C PRO A 73 20.26 -11.56 4.48
N THR A 74 19.17 -12.29 4.75
CA THR A 74 18.68 -13.42 3.95
C THR A 74 17.70 -13.01 2.85
N THR A 75 17.25 -11.76 2.78
CA THR A 75 16.32 -11.29 1.75
C THR A 75 17.05 -11.20 0.39
N PRO A 76 16.56 -11.85 -0.68
CA PRO A 76 17.18 -11.75 -2.00
C PRO A 76 17.24 -10.32 -2.53
N LYS A 77 18.46 -9.86 -2.82
CA LYS A 77 18.74 -8.53 -3.41
C LYS A 77 18.72 -8.58 -4.94
N PRO A 78 18.34 -7.48 -5.63
CA PRO A 78 18.47 -7.39 -7.08
C PRO A 78 19.94 -7.35 -7.51
N ILE A 79 20.22 -7.70 -8.77
CA ILE A 79 21.57 -7.55 -9.35
C ILE A 79 21.83 -6.13 -9.89
N ALA A 80 20.76 -5.39 -10.21
CA ALA A 80 20.81 -3.97 -10.59
C ALA A 80 19.47 -3.28 -10.29
N ILE A 81 19.51 -1.95 -10.18
CA ILE A 81 18.34 -1.07 -10.05
C ILE A 81 18.43 -0.02 -11.16
N VAL A 82 17.31 0.25 -11.85
CA VAL A 82 17.19 1.35 -12.83
C VAL A 82 16.14 2.34 -12.33
N THR A 83 16.54 3.55 -11.93
CA THR A 83 15.66 4.60 -11.38
C THR A 83 15.16 5.53 -12.48
N ALA A 84 14.30 5.01 -13.37
CA ALA A 84 13.93 5.60 -14.66
C ALA A 84 13.69 7.12 -14.59
N LEU A 85 14.50 7.90 -15.34
CA LEU A 85 14.40 9.35 -15.44
C LEU A 85 13.54 9.81 -16.63
N HIS A 86 13.41 8.93 -17.65
CA HIS A 86 12.62 9.16 -18.85
C HIS A 86 11.90 7.86 -19.26
N GLU A 87 10.80 7.96 -20.01
CA GLU A 87 10.03 6.78 -20.45
C GLU A 87 10.86 5.80 -21.31
N SER A 88 11.84 6.30 -22.04
CA SER A 88 12.81 5.46 -22.77
C SER A 88 13.69 4.59 -21.86
N HIS A 89 13.89 4.94 -20.58
CA HIS A 89 14.60 4.06 -19.64
C HIS A 89 13.74 2.85 -19.27
N VAL A 90 12.42 3.02 -19.24
CA VAL A 90 11.43 1.98 -18.99
C VAL A 90 11.38 1.01 -20.18
N GLN A 91 11.34 1.55 -21.41
CA GLN A 91 11.45 0.77 -22.66
C GLN A 91 12.76 -0.04 -22.70
N ALA A 92 13.90 0.61 -22.52
CA ALA A 92 15.21 -0.03 -22.49
C ALA A 92 15.28 -1.16 -21.45
N THR A 93 14.79 -0.92 -20.22
CA THR A 93 14.81 -1.92 -19.15
C THR A 93 13.97 -3.15 -19.50
N VAL A 94 12.77 -2.97 -20.07
CA VAL A 94 11.92 -4.09 -20.49
C VAL A 94 12.56 -4.89 -21.62
N ILE A 95 13.11 -4.22 -22.64
CA ILE A 95 13.76 -4.88 -23.79
C ILE A 95 15.01 -5.65 -23.32
N CYS A 96 15.88 -5.02 -22.53
CA CYS A 96 17.16 -5.58 -22.14
C CYS A 96 17.04 -6.67 -21.06
N ALA A 97 16.12 -6.54 -20.10
CA ALA A 97 15.90 -7.61 -19.12
C ALA A 97 15.35 -8.87 -19.81
N LYS A 98 14.43 -8.71 -20.76
CA LYS A 98 13.91 -9.78 -21.63
C LYS A 98 15.01 -10.43 -22.47
N ALA A 99 15.95 -9.65 -23.02
CA ALA A 99 17.09 -10.16 -23.79
C ALA A 99 18.12 -10.92 -22.92
N SER A 100 18.38 -10.45 -21.69
CA SER A 100 19.29 -11.10 -20.73
C SER A 100 18.66 -12.21 -19.89
N GLY A 101 17.37 -12.52 -20.08
CA GLY A 101 16.66 -13.53 -19.28
C GLY A 101 16.41 -13.14 -17.81
N LEU A 102 16.50 -11.85 -17.48
CA LEU A 102 16.35 -11.31 -16.13
C LEU A 102 14.89 -10.99 -15.83
N GLN A 103 14.46 -11.24 -14.60
CA GLN A 103 13.13 -10.80 -14.15
C GLN A 103 13.16 -9.32 -13.76
N VAL A 104 12.12 -8.56 -14.13
CA VAL A 104 11.93 -7.18 -13.65
C VAL A 104 10.94 -7.19 -12.48
N ARG A 105 11.30 -6.56 -11.36
CA ARG A 105 10.36 -6.14 -10.32
C ARG A 105 10.15 -4.63 -10.43
N ILE A 106 8.90 -4.18 -10.48
CA ILE A 106 8.56 -2.78 -10.74
C ILE A 106 8.23 -2.12 -9.40
N ARG A 107 8.94 -1.04 -9.06
CA ARG A 107 8.73 -0.28 -7.83
C ARG A 107 8.22 1.14 -8.12
N SER A 108 7.46 1.65 -7.15
CA SER A 108 6.87 2.99 -7.11
C SER A 108 7.03 3.44 -5.64
N GLY A 109 5.98 3.75 -4.90
CA GLY A 109 6.07 4.05 -3.45
C GLY A 109 6.52 2.88 -2.55
N GLY A 110 6.66 1.65 -3.08
CA GLY A 110 7.25 0.51 -2.35
C GLY A 110 6.38 -0.11 -1.25
N HIS A 111 5.07 0.14 -1.26
CA HIS A 111 4.10 -0.33 -0.26
C HIS A 111 3.56 -1.77 -0.51
N ASP A 112 4.32 -2.63 -1.19
CA ASP A 112 3.91 -4.03 -1.39
C ASP A 112 4.04 -4.81 -0.07
N TYR A 113 2.90 -5.28 0.47
CA TYR A 113 2.84 -5.93 1.79
C TYR A 113 3.69 -7.20 1.92
N GLU A 114 4.06 -7.83 0.80
CA GLU A 114 4.89 -9.03 0.76
C GLU A 114 6.21 -8.80 0.01
N GLY A 115 6.63 -7.54 -0.13
CA GLY A 115 7.91 -7.13 -0.72
C GLY A 115 8.04 -7.37 -2.23
N LEU A 116 6.98 -7.79 -2.91
CA LEU A 116 7.05 -8.32 -4.28
C LEU A 116 7.36 -7.28 -5.38
N SER A 117 7.52 -6.00 -5.01
CA SER A 117 8.03 -4.94 -5.89
C SER A 117 9.55 -4.77 -5.83
N TYR A 118 10.25 -5.43 -4.89
CA TYR A 118 11.70 -5.32 -4.70
C TYR A 118 12.40 -6.62 -4.23
N VAL A 119 11.68 -7.73 -4.08
CA VAL A 119 12.23 -9.07 -3.77
C VAL A 119 11.84 -10.09 -4.85
N SER A 120 12.75 -11.00 -5.21
CA SER A 120 12.46 -12.20 -6.02
C SER A 120 13.39 -13.37 -5.70
N GLU A 121 12.90 -14.59 -5.89
CA GLU A 121 13.66 -15.84 -5.69
C GLU A 121 14.59 -16.19 -6.88
N VAL A 122 14.52 -15.42 -7.97
CA VAL A 122 15.34 -15.59 -9.19
C VAL A 122 16.12 -14.31 -9.52
N PRO A 123 17.24 -14.38 -10.26
CA PRO A 123 18.00 -13.21 -10.71
C PRO A 123 17.11 -12.13 -11.32
N PHE A 124 17.09 -10.96 -10.68
CA PHE A 124 16.16 -9.88 -10.98
C PHE A 124 16.78 -8.50 -10.90
N VAL A 125 16.19 -7.56 -11.61
CA VAL A 125 16.45 -6.13 -11.53
C VAL A 125 15.23 -5.40 -11.00
N ILE A 126 15.44 -4.31 -10.27
CA ILE A 126 14.35 -3.38 -9.93
C ILE A 126 14.28 -2.31 -11.02
N LEU A 127 13.12 -2.16 -11.64
CA LEU A 127 12.77 -0.98 -12.41
C LEU A 127 12.01 -0.04 -11.46
N ASP A 128 12.69 0.97 -10.97
CA ASP A 128 12.16 1.90 -9.99
C ASP A 128 11.63 3.16 -10.67
N MET A 129 10.36 3.43 -10.47
CA MET A 129 9.62 4.49 -11.16
C MET A 129 9.65 5.80 -10.37
N PHE A 130 10.24 5.87 -9.17
CA PHE A 130 10.04 6.99 -8.23
C PHE A 130 10.39 8.39 -8.78
N ASN A 131 11.22 8.48 -9.82
CA ASN A 131 11.59 9.72 -10.51
C ASN A 131 10.54 10.16 -11.57
N LEU A 132 9.82 9.21 -12.18
CA LEU A 132 8.68 9.49 -13.05
C LEU A 132 7.46 9.84 -12.18
N ARG A 133 7.43 11.09 -11.71
CA ARG A 133 6.45 11.61 -10.75
C ARG A 133 5.82 12.95 -11.15
N SER A 134 5.90 13.36 -12.42
CA SER A 134 5.19 14.57 -12.84
C SER A 134 3.68 14.41 -12.70
N ILE A 135 3.02 15.49 -12.27
CA ILE A 135 1.58 15.61 -12.14
C ILE A 135 1.18 16.90 -12.84
N ASP A 136 0.35 16.79 -13.86
CA ASP A 136 -0.30 17.93 -14.52
C ASP A 136 -1.80 17.89 -14.23
N VAL A 137 -2.41 19.05 -13.99
CA VAL A 137 -3.77 19.20 -13.46
C VAL A 137 -4.50 20.27 -14.25
N ASP A 138 -5.52 19.84 -15.00
CA ASP A 138 -6.44 20.69 -15.74
C ASP A 138 -7.82 20.71 -15.06
N ILE A 139 -8.13 21.83 -14.42
CA ILE A 139 -9.42 22.09 -13.78
C ILE A 139 -10.52 22.40 -14.81
N ALA A 140 -10.17 22.84 -16.03
CA ALA A 140 -11.15 23.12 -17.08
C ALA A 140 -11.76 21.84 -17.68
N SER A 141 -10.97 20.77 -17.80
CA SER A 141 -11.47 19.44 -18.18
C SER A 141 -11.84 18.55 -16.99
N GLU A 142 -11.59 18.97 -15.74
CA GLU A 142 -11.64 18.15 -14.52
C GLU A 142 -10.77 16.87 -14.60
N THR A 143 -9.56 16.95 -15.19
CA THR A 143 -8.63 15.81 -15.28
C THR A 143 -7.23 16.12 -14.78
N ALA A 144 -6.46 15.07 -14.48
CA ALA A 144 -5.04 15.19 -14.19
C ALA A 144 -4.26 14.03 -14.83
N TRP A 145 -3.06 14.29 -15.37
CA TRP A 145 -2.10 13.25 -15.72
C TRP A 145 -1.10 13.08 -14.58
N ALA A 146 -1.02 11.90 -13.99
CA ALA A 146 -0.07 11.58 -12.92
C ALA A 146 0.83 10.41 -13.32
N GLN A 147 2.15 10.60 -13.30
CA GLN A 147 3.10 9.52 -13.57
C GLN A 147 3.13 8.49 -12.43
N ALA A 148 3.45 7.24 -12.76
CA ALA A 148 3.28 6.08 -11.87
C ALA A 148 4.19 6.07 -10.63
N GLY A 149 5.26 6.87 -10.62
CA GLY A 149 6.15 7.10 -9.48
C GLY A 149 5.69 8.20 -8.53
N ALA A 150 4.64 8.96 -8.85
CA ALA A 150 4.04 9.93 -7.94
C ALA A 150 3.40 9.24 -6.72
N THR A 151 3.42 9.91 -5.57
CA THR A 151 2.70 9.46 -4.36
C THR A 151 1.26 9.99 -4.33
N LEU A 152 0.39 9.38 -3.53
CA LEU A 152 -0.97 9.88 -3.32
C LEU A 152 -0.97 11.29 -2.71
N GLY A 153 -0.04 11.56 -1.78
CA GLY A 153 0.15 12.88 -1.19
C GLY A 153 0.53 13.95 -2.21
N GLU A 154 1.49 13.66 -3.10
CA GLU A 154 1.86 14.57 -4.19
C GLU A 154 0.66 14.84 -5.12
N ILE A 155 -0.17 13.82 -5.44
CA ILE A 155 -1.39 13.98 -6.24
C ILE A 155 -2.40 14.90 -5.54
N TYR A 156 -2.70 14.66 -4.27
CA TYR A 156 -3.66 15.47 -3.51
C TYR A 156 -3.20 16.93 -3.36
N TYR A 157 -1.91 17.15 -3.09
CA TYR A 157 -1.30 18.47 -2.99
C TYR A 157 -1.41 19.26 -4.30
N ASN A 158 -1.08 18.65 -5.44
CA ASN A 158 -1.15 19.32 -6.74
C ASN A 158 -2.59 19.63 -7.18
N ILE A 159 -3.57 18.79 -6.82
CA ILE A 159 -5.00 19.09 -7.06
C ILE A 159 -5.44 20.26 -6.17
N ALA A 160 -5.12 20.23 -4.87
CA ALA A 160 -5.53 21.27 -3.91
C ALA A 160 -4.95 22.65 -4.24
N ASN A 161 -3.71 22.71 -4.71
CA ASN A 161 -3.06 23.95 -5.17
C ASN A 161 -3.70 24.56 -6.43
N LYS A 162 -4.54 23.80 -7.14
CA LYS A 162 -5.30 24.26 -8.32
C LYS A 162 -6.77 24.54 -8.01
N SER A 163 -7.36 23.85 -7.03
CA SER A 163 -8.76 23.99 -6.65
C SER A 163 -9.09 23.41 -5.27
N ASN A 164 -9.70 24.21 -4.39
CA ASN A 164 -10.23 23.74 -3.10
C ASN A 164 -11.48 22.83 -3.23
N VAL A 165 -12.18 22.85 -4.37
CA VAL A 165 -13.42 22.09 -4.62
C VAL A 165 -13.23 20.85 -5.49
N HIS A 166 -11.97 20.40 -5.67
CA HIS A 166 -11.63 19.19 -6.42
C HIS A 166 -10.81 18.22 -5.55
N ALA A 167 -11.02 16.93 -5.80
CA ALA A 167 -10.43 15.82 -5.08
C ALA A 167 -10.18 14.63 -6.03
N PHE A 168 -9.59 13.57 -5.50
CA PHE A 168 -9.44 12.29 -6.22
C PHE A 168 -9.66 11.10 -5.25
N PRO A 169 -10.51 10.10 -5.58
CA PRO A 169 -10.85 9.01 -4.67
C PRO A 169 -9.75 7.94 -4.61
N ALA A 170 -8.80 8.11 -3.70
CA ALA A 170 -7.72 7.15 -3.43
C ALA A 170 -7.43 7.00 -1.92
N GLY A 171 -6.38 6.22 -1.59
CA GLY A 171 -6.02 5.84 -0.22
C GLY A 171 -5.59 6.97 0.71
N VAL A 172 -5.75 6.75 2.01
CA VAL A 172 -5.43 7.74 3.05
C VAL A 172 -3.93 7.95 3.28
N CYS A 173 -3.09 6.94 3.02
CA CYS A 173 -1.65 6.97 3.31
C CYS A 173 -0.87 7.76 2.24
N PRO A 174 -0.27 8.93 2.54
CA PRO A 174 0.27 9.84 1.52
C PRO A 174 1.45 9.25 0.73
N THR A 175 2.31 8.46 1.37
CA THR A 175 3.55 7.91 0.78
C THR A 175 3.32 6.72 -0.17
N VAL A 176 2.08 6.24 -0.30
CA VAL A 176 1.72 5.16 -1.22
C VAL A 176 1.86 5.65 -2.67
N GLY A 177 2.47 4.84 -3.54
CA GLY A 177 2.73 5.20 -4.94
C GLY A 177 1.60 4.84 -5.90
N ALA A 178 1.30 5.76 -6.83
CA ALA A 178 0.18 5.70 -7.75
C ALA A 178 0.16 4.44 -8.63
N GLY A 179 1.31 4.04 -9.20
CA GLY A 179 1.42 2.86 -10.06
C GLY A 179 0.96 1.55 -9.40
N GLY A 180 1.31 1.35 -8.13
CA GLY A 180 0.83 0.22 -7.34
C GLY A 180 -0.63 0.39 -6.94
N HIS A 181 -0.95 1.52 -6.30
CA HIS A 181 -2.27 1.76 -5.70
C HIS A 181 -3.42 1.67 -6.70
N ILE A 182 -3.31 2.40 -7.81
CA ILE A 182 -4.32 2.47 -8.85
C ILE A 182 -4.47 1.09 -9.50
N SER A 183 -3.36 0.42 -9.85
CA SER A 183 -3.46 -0.79 -10.66
C SER A 183 -4.03 -2.02 -9.94
N GLY A 184 -4.10 -2.02 -8.60
CA GLY A 184 -4.79 -3.03 -7.79
C GLY A 184 -6.14 -2.57 -7.20
N GLY A 185 -6.72 -1.49 -7.70
CA GLY A 185 -8.07 -1.01 -7.34
C GLY A 185 -8.06 0.38 -6.69
N GLY A 186 -7.40 0.48 -5.53
CA GLY A 186 -7.35 1.71 -4.73
C GLY A 186 -8.69 2.07 -4.08
N TYR A 187 -8.70 2.33 -2.77
CA TYR A 187 -9.91 2.71 -2.03
C TYR A 187 -9.57 3.75 -0.97
N GLY A 188 -10.56 4.54 -0.58
CA GLY A 188 -10.44 5.50 0.51
C GLY A 188 -11.77 6.07 0.96
N THR A 189 -11.72 7.20 1.66
CA THR A 189 -12.85 7.83 2.36
C THR A 189 -13.95 8.31 1.42
N LEU A 190 -13.61 8.61 0.15
CA LEU A 190 -14.56 9.02 -0.89
C LEU A 190 -15.33 7.85 -1.54
N MET A 191 -15.02 6.59 -1.22
CA MET A 191 -15.49 5.46 -2.05
C MET A 191 -17.00 5.24 -2.04
N ARG A 192 -17.70 5.63 -0.97
CA ARG A 192 -19.18 5.53 -0.92
C ARG A 192 -19.88 6.54 -1.84
N LYS A 193 -19.24 7.66 -2.20
CA LYS A 193 -19.78 8.65 -3.15
C LYS A 193 -19.29 8.46 -4.58
N TYR A 194 -18.01 8.12 -4.76
CA TYR A 194 -17.34 8.14 -6.07
C TYR A 194 -16.76 6.79 -6.55
N GLY A 195 -16.88 5.73 -5.74
CA GLY A 195 -16.30 4.43 -6.07
C GLY A 195 -14.79 4.36 -5.81
N LEU A 196 -14.14 3.36 -6.39
CA LEU A 196 -12.71 3.13 -6.26
C LEU A 196 -11.89 4.06 -7.15
N THR A 197 -10.58 4.07 -6.90
CA THR A 197 -9.63 4.82 -7.72
C THR A 197 -9.69 4.38 -9.20
N VAL A 198 -9.79 3.07 -9.46
CA VAL A 198 -9.93 2.49 -10.81
C VAL A 198 -11.21 2.87 -11.55
N ASP A 199 -12.26 3.26 -10.82
CA ASP A 199 -13.53 3.71 -11.41
C ASP A 199 -13.43 5.16 -11.94
N ASN A 200 -12.36 5.87 -11.54
CA ASN A 200 -12.09 7.27 -11.85
C ASN A 200 -10.80 7.43 -12.70
N ILE A 201 -10.43 6.38 -13.45
CA ILE A 201 -9.35 6.41 -14.44
C ILE A 201 -9.95 6.36 -15.85
N ILE A 202 -9.57 7.30 -16.70
CA ILE A 202 -10.12 7.46 -18.06
C ILE A 202 -9.13 7.14 -19.18
N ASP A 203 -7.82 7.17 -18.90
CA ASP A 203 -6.73 6.83 -19.83
C ASP A 203 -5.48 6.41 -19.02
N ALA A 204 -4.49 5.81 -19.66
CA ALA A 204 -3.20 5.45 -19.08
C ALA A 204 -2.13 5.28 -20.16
N LYS A 205 -0.87 5.63 -19.88
CA LYS A 205 0.28 5.22 -20.71
C LYS A 205 0.99 4.02 -20.09
N VAL A 206 1.31 3.02 -20.89
CA VAL A 206 2.03 1.80 -20.46
C VAL A 206 3.14 1.41 -21.43
N VAL A 207 4.18 0.72 -20.94
CA VAL A 207 5.17 0.02 -21.77
C VAL A 207 4.78 -1.46 -21.84
N ASP A 208 4.58 -1.96 -23.06
CA ASP A 208 4.27 -3.37 -23.33
C ASP A 208 5.51 -4.28 -23.18
N VAL A 209 5.29 -5.60 -23.30
CA VAL A 209 6.35 -6.62 -23.20
C VAL A 209 7.34 -6.63 -24.38
N ASN A 210 7.25 -5.69 -25.32
CA ASN A 210 8.18 -5.47 -26.42
C ASN A 210 8.89 -4.11 -26.33
N GLY A 211 8.54 -3.26 -25.36
CA GLY A 211 9.06 -1.90 -25.24
C GLY A 211 8.24 -0.83 -25.97
N ASN A 212 7.06 -1.16 -26.51
CA ASN A 212 6.17 -0.18 -27.12
C ASN A 212 5.49 0.65 -26.03
N ILE A 213 5.41 1.98 -26.20
CA ILE A 213 4.54 2.83 -25.39
C ILE A 213 3.15 2.81 -26.00
N LEU A 214 2.14 2.51 -25.19
CA LEU A 214 0.73 2.44 -25.57
C LEU A 214 -0.11 3.33 -24.64
N ASP A 215 -1.03 4.08 -25.22
CA ASP A 215 -2.14 4.77 -24.54
C ASP A 215 -3.40 3.88 -24.51
N ARG A 216 -4.54 4.38 -24.01
CA ARG A 216 -5.80 3.60 -23.99
C ARG A 216 -6.25 3.11 -25.37
N GLU A 217 -6.15 3.94 -26.40
CA GLU A 217 -6.58 3.58 -27.76
C GLU A 217 -5.71 2.47 -28.33
N THR A 218 -4.39 2.63 -28.26
CA THR A 218 -3.41 1.69 -28.81
C THR A 218 -3.22 0.42 -27.97
N MET A 219 -3.51 0.45 -26.66
CA MET A 219 -3.53 -0.76 -25.81
C MET A 219 -4.83 -1.56 -25.91
N GLY A 220 -5.95 -0.89 -26.25
CA GLY A 220 -7.28 -1.46 -26.35
C GLY A 220 -7.97 -1.72 -25.00
N GLU A 221 -9.31 -1.73 -25.02
CA GLU A 221 -10.16 -1.80 -23.82
C GLU A 221 -9.93 -3.03 -22.92
N ASP A 222 -9.49 -4.17 -23.46
CA ASP A 222 -9.20 -5.36 -22.65
C ASP A 222 -7.96 -5.15 -21.77
N LEU A 223 -6.87 -4.57 -22.31
CA LEU A 223 -5.67 -4.25 -21.51
C LEU A 223 -5.93 -3.06 -20.58
N PHE A 224 -6.65 -2.04 -21.04
CA PHE A 224 -7.07 -0.90 -20.22
C PHE A 224 -8.02 -1.31 -19.07
N TRP A 225 -8.86 -2.32 -19.26
CA TRP A 225 -9.63 -2.94 -18.17
C TRP A 225 -8.70 -3.70 -17.21
N ALA A 226 -7.81 -4.55 -17.73
CA ALA A 226 -6.95 -5.40 -16.91
C ALA A 226 -5.99 -4.63 -15.98
N ILE A 227 -5.40 -3.51 -16.44
CA ILE A 227 -4.53 -2.68 -15.60
C ILE A 227 -5.30 -1.92 -14.51
N ARG A 228 -6.61 -1.70 -14.66
CA ARG A 228 -7.47 -1.00 -13.69
C ARG A 228 -8.04 -1.92 -12.61
N GLY A 229 -7.17 -2.73 -11.99
CA GLY A 229 -7.50 -3.54 -10.82
C GLY A 229 -6.80 -4.90 -10.74
N GLY A 230 -6.32 -5.44 -11.88
CA GLY A 230 -5.67 -6.76 -11.95
C GLY A 230 -4.23 -6.81 -11.43
N GLY A 231 -3.69 -5.68 -10.93
CA GLY A 231 -2.28 -5.48 -10.61
C GLY A 231 -1.46 -5.24 -11.87
N GLY A 232 -1.04 -4.00 -12.12
CA GLY A 232 -0.50 -3.55 -13.40
C GLY A 232 0.76 -4.30 -13.83
N ALA A 233 1.65 -4.59 -12.87
CA ALA A 233 2.86 -5.39 -13.07
C ALA A 233 2.60 -6.82 -13.62
N SER A 234 1.37 -7.35 -13.50
CA SER A 234 0.98 -8.59 -14.15
C SER A 234 0.83 -8.45 -15.66
N PHE A 235 0.68 -7.24 -16.21
CA PHE A 235 0.31 -6.98 -17.61
C PHE A 235 1.34 -6.13 -18.37
N ALA A 236 1.72 -4.95 -17.83
CA ALA A 236 2.57 -3.96 -18.47
C ALA A 236 3.29 -3.08 -17.43
N VAL A 237 4.28 -2.27 -17.83
CA VAL A 237 4.85 -1.24 -16.92
C VAL A 237 4.06 0.06 -17.12
N VAL A 238 3.29 0.49 -16.11
CA VAL A 238 2.52 1.73 -16.24
C VAL A 238 3.46 2.94 -16.11
N LEU A 239 3.41 3.86 -17.08
CA LEU A 239 4.13 5.14 -17.07
C LEU A 239 3.33 6.23 -16.38
N SER A 240 2.04 6.36 -16.71
CA SER A 240 1.15 7.40 -16.17
C SER A 240 -0.32 7.02 -16.28
N TRP A 241 -1.15 7.70 -15.50
CA TRP A 241 -2.60 7.58 -15.47
C TRP A 241 -3.24 8.93 -15.77
N LYS A 242 -4.33 8.93 -16.54
CA LYS A 242 -5.24 10.07 -16.63
C LYS A 242 -6.40 9.87 -15.66
N LEU A 243 -6.40 10.70 -14.62
CA LEU A 243 -7.35 10.72 -13.53
C LEU A 243 -8.55 11.58 -13.94
N ASN A 244 -9.75 11.10 -13.64
CA ASN A 244 -10.95 11.92 -13.58
C ASN A 244 -11.05 12.51 -12.17
N LEU A 245 -11.01 13.84 -12.04
CA LEU A 245 -11.17 14.50 -10.75
C LEU A 245 -12.63 14.44 -10.31
N VAL A 246 -12.88 14.58 -9.02
CA VAL A 246 -14.23 14.59 -8.46
C VAL A 246 -14.46 15.86 -7.65
N ARG A 247 -15.64 16.46 -7.77
CA ARG A 247 -15.97 17.67 -7.00
C ARG A 247 -16.20 17.35 -5.53
N VAL A 248 -15.80 18.26 -4.66
CA VAL A 248 -16.07 18.25 -3.21
C VAL A 248 -16.54 19.63 -2.78
N PRO A 249 -17.35 19.76 -1.71
CA PRO A 249 -17.70 21.07 -1.19
C PRO A 249 -16.47 21.77 -0.60
N GLU A 250 -16.48 23.11 -0.56
CA GLU A 250 -15.40 23.93 0.01
C GLU A 250 -15.08 23.57 1.48
N LYS A 251 -16.10 23.12 2.21
CA LYS A 251 -16.01 22.58 3.56
C LYS A 251 -16.52 21.13 3.61
N VAL A 252 -15.72 20.28 4.23
CA VAL A 252 -16.09 18.93 4.67
C VAL A 252 -16.05 18.89 6.20
N THR A 253 -16.81 17.98 6.80
CA THR A 253 -16.74 17.73 8.26
C THR A 253 -16.04 16.41 8.53
N VAL A 254 -15.16 16.38 9.52
CA VAL A 254 -14.57 15.14 10.05
C VAL A 254 -14.88 14.99 11.54
N PHE A 255 -14.83 13.76 12.04
CA PHE A 255 -14.74 13.48 13.48
C PHE A 255 -13.90 12.23 13.73
N LYS A 256 -13.35 12.13 14.95
CA LYS A 256 -12.79 10.90 15.53
C LYS A 256 -13.42 10.73 16.90
N VAL A 257 -14.13 9.64 17.11
CA VAL A 257 -14.79 9.33 18.38
C VAL A 257 -14.32 7.96 18.84
N ASP A 258 -13.53 7.93 19.90
CA ASP A 258 -13.05 6.70 20.53
C ASP A 258 -14.07 6.19 21.57
N ARG A 259 -14.23 4.86 21.67
CA ARG A 259 -15.08 4.19 22.66
C ARG A 259 -14.42 2.92 23.17
N THR A 260 -14.36 2.71 24.49
CA THR A 260 -13.86 1.44 25.08
C THR A 260 -14.97 0.42 25.32
N LEU A 261 -14.62 -0.84 25.60
CA LEU A 261 -15.61 -1.88 25.93
C LEU A 261 -16.47 -1.51 27.15
N GLU A 262 -15.86 -0.85 28.14
CA GLU A 262 -16.51 -0.37 29.36
C GLU A 262 -17.51 0.78 29.07
N GLU A 263 -17.26 1.57 28.04
CA GLU A 263 -18.18 2.58 27.49
C GLU A 263 -19.25 1.99 26.55
N GLY A 264 -19.32 0.66 26.42
CA GLY A 264 -20.28 -0.03 25.58
C GLY A 264 -19.91 -0.08 24.09
N ALA A 265 -18.62 0.01 23.72
CA ALA A 265 -18.18 0.01 22.33
C ALA A 265 -18.71 -1.17 21.49
N THR A 266 -18.89 -2.37 22.06
CA THR A 266 -19.53 -3.51 21.37
C THR A 266 -20.94 -3.17 20.87
N ASP A 267 -21.71 -2.42 21.67
CA ASP A 267 -23.09 -2.02 21.36
C ASP A 267 -23.16 -0.94 20.28
N ILE A 268 -22.21 0.00 20.33
CA ILE A 268 -22.03 1.08 19.36
C ILE A 268 -21.56 0.50 18.02
N PHE A 269 -20.57 -0.41 18.05
CA PHE A 269 -20.06 -1.12 16.88
C PHE A 269 -21.12 -2.04 16.26
N TYR A 270 -21.95 -2.72 17.06
CA TYR A 270 -23.06 -3.51 16.54
C TYR A 270 -24.08 -2.63 15.80
N GLN A 271 -24.45 -1.45 16.32
CA GLN A 271 -25.29 -0.52 15.56
C GLN A 271 -24.58 0.03 14.32
N TRP A 272 -23.28 0.35 14.38
CA TRP A 272 -22.49 0.78 13.22
C TRP A 272 -22.57 -0.24 12.07
N GLN A 273 -22.49 -1.55 12.38
CA GLN A 273 -22.68 -2.60 11.37
C GLN A 273 -24.09 -2.61 10.76
N GLN A 274 -25.12 -2.24 11.52
CA GLN A 274 -26.51 -2.22 11.04
C GLN A 274 -26.83 -1.05 10.12
N VAL A 275 -26.07 0.06 10.18
CA VAL A 275 -26.47 1.33 9.55
C VAL A 275 -25.44 1.93 8.59
N SER A 276 -24.15 1.62 8.73
CA SER A 276 -23.08 2.35 8.00
C SER A 276 -23.08 2.17 6.48
N THR A 277 -23.73 1.14 5.94
CA THR A 277 -24.00 0.96 4.50
C THR A 277 -25.19 1.77 4.00
N GLU A 278 -26.14 2.08 4.88
CA GLU A 278 -27.42 2.74 4.59
C GLU A 278 -27.40 4.26 4.87
N LEU A 279 -26.35 4.76 5.53
CA LEU A 279 -26.08 6.20 5.66
C LEU A 279 -25.93 6.84 4.28
N ASP A 280 -26.17 8.15 4.20
CA ASP A 280 -25.99 8.91 2.95
C ASP A 280 -24.60 8.65 2.34
N LYS A 281 -24.51 8.53 1.02
CA LYS A 281 -23.27 8.28 0.28
C LYS A 281 -22.18 9.34 0.51
N ASP A 282 -22.59 10.55 0.93
CA ASP A 282 -21.71 11.65 1.31
C ASP A 282 -21.01 11.44 2.67
N LEU A 283 -21.41 10.42 3.44
CA LEU A 283 -20.85 10.06 4.75
C LEU A 283 -20.06 8.74 4.70
N PHE A 284 -18.80 8.76 5.12
CA PHE A 284 -17.97 7.58 5.35
C PHE A 284 -17.58 7.51 6.82
N ILE A 285 -17.84 6.38 7.49
CA ILE A 285 -17.44 6.13 8.88
C ILE A 285 -16.67 4.82 8.97
N ARG A 286 -15.35 4.87 9.16
CA ARG A 286 -14.52 3.69 9.50
C ARG A 286 -14.67 3.39 10.98
N ALA A 287 -14.82 2.13 11.33
CA ALA A 287 -14.58 1.64 12.68
C ALA A 287 -13.21 0.94 12.76
N MET A 288 -12.38 1.30 13.73
CA MET A 288 -11.03 0.77 13.92
C MET A 288 -10.82 0.26 15.35
N PRO A 289 -11.13 -1.02 15.63
CA PRO A 289 -10.78 -1.67 16.89
C PRO A 289 -9.28 -1.86 17.04
N GLN A 290 -8.76 -1.58 18.23
CA GLN A 290 -7.36 -1.73 18.62
C GLN A 290 -7.24 -2.07 20.12
N VAL A 291 -6.16 -2.74 20.52
CA VAL A 291 -5.89 -3.01 21.94
C VAL A 291 -5.50 -1.72 22.65
N ALA A 292 -6.06 -1.51 23.84
CA ALA A 292 -5.80 -0.37 24.71
C ALA A 292 -5.55 -0.84 26.15
N ASN A 293 -4.95 0.03 26.97
CA ASN A 293 -4.85 -0.22 28.41
C ASN A 293 -6.23 0.00 29.06
N GLY A 294 -6.62 -0.88 29.98
CA GLY A 294 -7.89 -0.79 30.70
C GLY A 294 -7.87 0.25 31.83
N SER A 295 -9.01 0.40 32.51
CA SER A 295 -9.17 1.33 33.63
C SER A 295 -8.44 0.92 34.92
N GLN A 296 -7.95 -0.32 34.99
CA GLN A 296 -7.10 -0.83 36.08
C GLN A 296 -5.68 -1.08 35.56
N GLU A 297 -4.67 -0.77 36.37
CA GLU A 297 -3.27 -0.97 36.00
C GLU A 297 -2.97 -2.44 35.64
N GLY A 298 -2.19 -2.63 34.57
CA GLY A 298 -1.89 -3.97 34.02
C GLY A 298 -3.03 -4.63 33.23
N THR A 299 -4.26 -4.10 33.23
CA THR A 299 -5.37 -4.64 32.43
C THR A 299 -5.37 -4.11 31.00
N LYS A 300 -5.99 -4.88 30.09
CA LYS A 300 -6.12 -4.56 28.66
C LYS A 300 -7.60 -4.62 28.26
N THR A 301 -8.00 -3.70 27.39
CA THR A 301 -9.34 -3.61 26.81
C THR A 301 -9.25 -3.38 25.29
N ILE A 302 -10.39 -3.26 24.60
CA ILE A 302 -10.44 -2.79 23.22
C ILE A 302 -10.99 -1.36 23.20
N SER A 303 -10.27 -0.47 22.52
CA SER A 303 -10.82 0.81 22.07
C SER A 303 -11.21 0.71 20.61
N ILE A 304 -12.36 1.29 20.24
CA ILE A 304 -12.84 1.35 18.87
C ILE A 304 -12.90 2.83 18.45
N SER A 305 -12.00 3.20 17.55
CA SER A 305 -11.98 4.54 16.95
C SER A 305 -12.96 4.61 15.78
N PHE A 306 -13.98 5.45 15.89
CA PHE A 306 -14.89 5.80 14.80
C PHE A 306 -14.39 7.07 14.11
N TYR A 307 -13.71 6.92 12.98
CA TYR A 307 -13.25 8.04 12.14
C TYR A 307 -14.25 8.31 11.02
N ALA A 308 -14.55 9.57 10.73
CA ALA A 308 -15.48 9.94 9.67
C ALA A 308 -15.00 11.06 8.75
N LEU A 309 -15.50 11.02 7.52
CA LEU A 309 -15.53 12.11 6.55
C LEU A 309 -16.97 12.29 6.08
N PHE A 310 -17.48 13.51 6.18
CA PHE A 310 -18.76 13.93 5.62
C PHE A 310 -18.55 15.04 4.61
N LEU A 311 -19.10 14.89 3.41
CA LEU A 311 -19.02 15.87 2.33
C LEU A 311 -20.12 16.94 2.47
N GLY A 312 -20.14 17.57 3.64
CA GLY A 312 -21.05 18.64 4.04
C GLY A 312 -20.69 19.23 5.40
N GLN A 313 -21.56 20.10 5.92
CA GLN A 313 -21.38 20.85 7.17
C GLN A 313 -21.87 20.09 8.43
N SER A 314 -21.40 20.49 9.61
CA SER A 314 -21.57 19.70 10.83
C SER A 314 -23.01 19.59 11.32
N GLU A 315 -23.85 20.60 11.10
CA GLU A 315 -25.27 20.59 11.49
C GLU A 315 -26.04 19.46 10.78
N ALA A 316 -25.84 19.33 9.46
CA ALA A 316 -26.46 18.27 8.66
C ALA A 316 -25.94 16.88 9.07
N LEU A 317 -24.65 16.77 9.40
CA LEU A 317 -24.06 15.54 9.94
C LEU A 317 -24.69 15.12 11.27
N LEU A 318 -24.82 16.05 12.22
CA LEU A 318 -25.42 15.78 13.53
C LEU A 318 -26.89 15.39 13.41
N SER A 319 -27.65 16.07 12.55
CA SER A 319 -29.05 15.72 12.26
C SER A 319 -29.18 14.30 11.72
N MET A 320 -28.32 13.91 10.77
CA MET A 320 -28.26 12.54 10.23
C MET A 320 -27.85 11.50 11.29
N MET A 321 -26.82 11.80 12.09
CA MET A 321 -26.28 10.88 13.09
C MET A 321 -27.24 10.67 14.27
N ASN A 322 -27.90 11.72 14.76
CA ASN A 322 -28.93 11.61 15.80
C ASN A 322 -30.13 10.77 15.34
N LYS A 323 -30.48 10.80 14.05
CA LYS A 323 -31.55 9.99 13.47
C LYS A 323 -31.12 8.53 13.23
N SER A 324 -29.94 8.32 12.65
CA SER A 324 -29.56 7.04 12.04
C SER A 324 -28.52 6.24 12.83
N PHE A 325 -27.68 6.89 13.65
CA PHE A 325 -26.67 6.22 14.48
C PHE A 325 -26.53 6.86 15.88
N PRO A 326 -27.63 7.00 16.65
CA PRO A 326 -27.62 7.73 17.92
C PRO A 326 -26.69 7.15 19.01
N LYS A 327 -26.41 5.84 19.02
CA LYS A 327 -25.54 5.25 20.07
C LYS A 327 -24.09 5.75 20.05
N LEU A 328 -23.60 6.32 18.95
CA LEU A 328 -22.27 6.92 18.95
C LEU A 328 -22.20 8.15 19.89
N GLY A 329 -23.33 8.86 20.07
CA GLY A 329 -23.42 10.04 20.93
C GLY A 329 -22.61 11.22 20.41
N LEU A 330 -22.49 11.38 19.09
CA LEU A 330 -21.72 12.44 18.43
C LEU A 330 -22.22 13.84 18.80
N GLN A 331 -21.31 14.73 19.19
CA GLN A 331 -21.60 16.10 19.60
C GLN A 331 -20.96 17.13 18.66
N GLN A 332 -21.48 18.35 18.64
CA GLN A 332 -20.95 19.45 17.80
C GLN A 332 -19.48 19.80 18.12
N LYS A 333 -19.00 19.54 19.34
CA LYS A 333 -17.59 19.72 19.73
C LYS A 333 -16.65 18.68 19.09
N ASP A 334 -17.19 17.52 18.68
CA ASP A 334 -16.42 16.39 18.11
C ASP A 334 -16.26 16.56 16.58
N CYS A 335 -17.04 17.47 15.98
CA CYS A 335 -17.10 17.73 14.55
C CYS A 335 -16.19 18.90 14.18
N ILE A 336 -15.26 18.67 13.24
CA ILE A 336 -14.31 19.68 12.76
C ILE A 336 -14.58 19.95 11.28
N GLU A 337 -14.90 21.20 10.93
CA GLU A 337 -15.03 21.64 9.54
C GLU A 337 -13.68 22.10 8.99
N MET A 338 -13.34 21.65 7.77
CA MET A 338 -12.06 21.92 7.11
C MET A 338 -12.20 21.76 5.58
N ARG A 339 -11.18 22.11 4.81
CA ARG A 339 -11.11 21.78 3.37
C ARG A 339 -10.88 20.28 3.19
N TRP A 340 -11.28 19.72 2.05
CA TRP A 340 -11.05 18.30 1.77
C TRP A 340 -9.58 17.88 1.89
N ILE A 341 -8.64 18.72 1.43
CA ILE A 341 -7.20 18.45 1.52
C ILE A 341 -6.71 18.32 2.98
N GLU A 342 -7.20 19.16 3.88
CA GLU A 342 -6.87 19.12 5.31
C GLU A 342 -7.40 17.83 5.97
N SER A 343 -8.54 17.30 5.48
CA SER A 343 -9.04 16.01 5.95
C SER A 343 -8.05 14.87 5.69
N THR A 344 -7.26 14.92 4.60
CA THR A 344 -6.25 13.89 4.30
C THR A 344 -5.13 13.85 5.35
N LEU A 345 -4.83 14.97 6.02
CA LEU A 345 -3.88 15.03 7.13
C LEU A 345 -4.50 14.47 8.41
N PHE A 346 -5.77 14.82 8.69
CA PHE A 346 -6.55 14.27 9.80
C PHE A 346 -6.66 12.73 9.73
N TRP A 347 -6.83 12.15 8.54
CA TRP A 347 -6.85 10.69 8.32
C TRP A 347 -5.49 9.99 8.52
N ASN A 348 -4.44 10.74 8.88
CA ASN A 348 -3.12 10.25 9.30
C ASN A 348 -2.78 10.65 10.76
N ASP A 349 -3.79 11.04 11.56
CA ASP A 349 -3.65 11.51 12.95
C ASP A 349 -2.67 12.69 13.14
N LEU A 350 -2.47 13.51 12.09
CA LEU A 350 -1.66 14.73 12.17
C LEU A 350 -2.41 15.86 12.90
N PRO A 351 -1.73 16.73 13.66
CA PRO A 351 -2.37 17.86 14.35
C PRO A 351 -3.15 18.78 13.40
N ILE A 352 -4.32 19.22 13.84
CA ILE A 352 -5.14 20.20 13.11
C ILE A 352 -4.33 21.49 12.89
N GLY A 353 -4.32 22.01 11.66
CA GLY A 353 -3.53 23.18 11.27
C GLY A 353 -2.10 22.87 10.81
N THR A 354 -1.68 21.61 10.78
CA THR A 354 -0.45 21.19 10.08
C THR A 354 -0.48 21.59 8.60
N SER A 355 0.62 22.13 8.06
CA SER A 355 0.66 22.51 6.63
C SER A 355 0.49 21.30 5.71
N ILE A 356 -0.20 21.48 4.58
CA ILE A 356 -0.38 20.42 3.57
C ILE A 356 0.93 19.97 2.91
N ASP A 357 2.03 20.70 3.09
CA ASP A 357 3.35 20.36 2.53
C ASP A 357 3.88 19.00 3.02
N VAL A 358 3.44 18.47 4.17
CA VAL A 358 3.85 17.12 4.62
C VAL A 358 3.35 16.02 3.67
N LEU A 359 2.35 16.29 2.82
CA LEU A 359 1.92 15.38 1.75
C LEU A 359 3.00 15.18 0.67
N LEU A 360 3.99 16.07 0.57
CA LEU A 360 5.16 15.93 -0.30
C LEU A 360 6.25 15.02 0.31
N ASN A 361 6.12 14.63 1.58
CA ASN A 361 7.06 13.69 2.19
C ASN A 361 6.98 12.32 1.50
N ARG A 362 8.15 11.73 1.25
CA ARG A 362 8.31 10.43 0.60
C ARG A 362 8.79 9.36 1.60
N PRO A 363 8.70 8.05 1.26
CA PRO A 363 9.24 6.97 2.09
C PRO A 363 10.67 7.24 2.58
N GLN A 364 10.92 6.90 3.85
CA GLN A 364 12.21 7.10 4.55
C GLN A 364 12.77 5.75 5.04
N GLY A 365 12.57 4.67 4.27
CA GLY A 365 12.87 3.30 4.69
C GLY A 365 11.87 2.72 5.70
N ALA A 366 12.08 1.46 6.07
CA ALA A 366 11.11 0.67 6.82
C ALA A 366 11.13 0.97 8.32
N GLN A 367 10.00 1.46 8.84
CA GLN A 367 9.88 1.87 10.24
C GLN A 367 9.57 0.68 11.17
N SER A 368 8.78 -0.32 10.75
CA SER A 368 8.54 -1.56 11.51
C SER A 368 8.58 -2.81 10.65
N PHE A 369 8.53 -3.98 11.30
CA PHE A 369 8.00 -5.19 10.68
C PHE A 369 6.46 -5.15 10.74
N TYR A 370 5.79 -5.71 9.74
CA TYR A 370 4.34 -5.91 9.80
C TYR A 370 3.84 -7.06 8.91
N LYS A 371 2.79 -7.77 9.36
CA LYS A 371 2.00 -8.68 8.51
C LYS A 371 0.57 -8.14 8.46
N ASN A 372 -0.01 -8.21 7.27
CA ASN A 372 -1.37 -7.77 7.00
C ASN A 372 -2.20 -8.89 6.37
N LYS A 373 -3.51 -8.83 6.57
CA LYS A 373 -4.52 -9.70 5.92
C LYS A 373 -5.78 -8.91 5.59
N SER A 374 -6.65 -9.47 4.77
CA SER A 374 -7.93 -8.87 4.37
C SER A 374 -9.05 -9.90 4.31
N ASP A 375 -10.29 -9.41 4.43
CA ASP A 375 -11.52 -10.16 4.20
C ASP A 375 -12.62 -9.20 3.73
N TYR A 376 -13.72 -9.77 3.26
CA TYR A 376 -14.98 -9.07 3.02
C TYR A 376 -16.09 -9.61 3.92
N VAL A 377 -16.99 -8.73 4.34
CA VAL A 377 -18.15 -9.05 5.18
C VAL A 377 -19.43 -8.74 4.41
N ASN A 378 -20.36 -9.69 4.39
CA ASN A 378 -21.68 -9.57 3.74
C ASN A 378 -22.86 -9.82 4.71
N GLN A 379 -22.59 -10.11 5.98
CA GLN A 379 -23.59 -10.31 7.04
C GLN A 379 -23.09 -9.68 8.34
N ILE A 380 -24.01 -9.25 9.21
CA ILE A 380 -23.66 -8.58 10.47
C ILE A 380 -23.09 -9.59 11.47
N VAL A 381 -21.91 -9.30 12.00
CA VAL A 381 -21.24 -10.16 12.97
C VAL A 381 -21.97 -10.12 14.32
N PRO A 382 -22.46 -11.27 14.86
CA PRO A 382 -23.22 -11.31 16.11
C PRO A 382 -22.43 -10.80 17.32
N ARG A 383 -23.15 -10.36 18.36
CA ARG A 383 -22.57 -9.71 19.56
C ARG A 383 -21.63 -10.65 20.31
N GLU A 384 -22.04 -11.91 20.40
CA GLU A 384 -21.32 -13.00 21.03
C GLU A 384 -20.05 -13.35 20.24
N ALA A 385 -20.05 -13.11 18.92
CA ALA A 385 -18.86 -13.23 18.08
C ALA A 385 -17.93 -12.02 18.24
N LEU A 386 -18.45 -10.80 18.32
CA LEU A 386 -17.66 -9.59 18.63
C LEU A 386 -16.93 -9.75 19.97
N GLU A 387 -17.60 -10.25 21.01
CA GLU A 387 -16.94 -10.53 22.29
C GLU A 387 -15.78 -11.54 22.19
N ARG A 388 -15.92 -12.58 21.35
CA ARG A 388 -14.83 -13.54 21.10
C ARG A 388 -13.68 -12.89 20.33
N ILE A 389 -14.01 -12.06 19.33
CA ILE A 389 -13.06 -11.25 18.55
C ILE A 389 -12.27 -10.34 19.50
N TRP A 390 -12.91 -9.58 20.39
CA TRP A 390 -12.20 -8.72 21.36
C TRP A 390 -11.28 -9.52 22.29
N LYS A 391 -11.74 -10.67 22.79
CA LYS A 391 -10.93 -11.60 23.63
C LYS A 391 -9.75 -12.21 22.86
N MET A 392 -9.80 -12.30 21.53
CA MET A 392 -8.67 -12.70 20.69
C MET A 392 -7.74 -11.53 20.36
N MET A 393 -8.28 -10.34 20.08
CA MET A 393 -7.48 -9.14 19.85
C MET A 393 -6.59 -8.81 21.05
N ILE A 394 -7.12 -8.88 22.28
CA ILE A 394 -6.34 -8.66 23.51
C ILE A 394 -5.19 -9.69 23.66
N LYS A 395 -5.36 -10.92 23.17
CA LYS A 395 -4.28 -11.94 23.16
C LYS A 395 -3.24 -11.71 22.06
N ALA A 396 -3.58 -10.93 21.04
CA ALA A 396 -2.76 -10.64 19.88
C ALA A 396 -2.18 -9.21 19.89
N ASP A 397 -2.13 -8.55 21.05
CA ASP A 397 -1.51 -7.23 21.27
C ASP A 397 -0.11 -7.15 20.59
N PRO A 398 0.17 -6.18 19.68
CA PRO A 398 -0.58 -4.95 19.37
C PRO A 398 -1.39 -5.00 18.06
N MET A 399 -2.07 -6.11 17.77
CA MET A 399 -2.91 -6.23 16.56
C MET A 399 -4.10 -5.26 16.58
N TRP A 400 -4.36 -4.64 15.42
CA TRP A 400 -5.53 -3.80 15.17
C TRP A 400 -6.30 -4.25 13.92
N MET A 401 -7.55 -3.78 13.81
CA MET A 401 -8.43 -4.06 12.67
C MET A 401 -9.03 -2.78 12.10
N GLN A 402 -9.27 -2.72 10.80
CA GLN A 402 -10.05 -1.65 10.17
C GLN A 402 -11.25 -2.21 9.40
N TRP A 403 -12.43 -1.70 9.74
CA TRP A 403 -13.70 -2.02 9.09
C TRP A 403 -14.14 -0.81 8.28
N ASN A 404 -14.14 -0.93 6.95
CA ASN A 404 -14.42 0.17 6.03
C ASN A 404 -15.77 -0.09 5.32
N PRO A 405 -16.79 0.79 5.45
CA PRO A 405 -18.16 0.51 5.03
C PRO A 405 -18.36 0.63 3.51
N TYR A 406 -19.14 -0.29 2.95
CA TYR A 406 -19.55 -0.35 1.55
C TYR A 406 -20.95 0.28 1.39
N GLY A 407 -21.78 -0.18 0.46
CA GLY A 407 -23.00 0.53 0.06
C GLY A 407 -22.71 1.80 -0.76
N GLY A 408 -23.76 2.59 -1.00
CA GLY A 408 -23.68 3.76 -1.89
C GLY A 408 -23.14 3.40 -3.27
N ARG A 409 -22.25 4.24 -3.82
CA ARG A 409 -21.66 4.11 -5.16
C ARG A 409 -20.94 2.77 -5.38
N MET A 410 -20.42 2.13 -4.34
CA MET A 410 -19.80 0.80 -4.46
C MET A 410 -20.78 -0.30 -4.88
N SER A 411 -22.08 -0.13 -4.60
CA SER A 411 -23.14 -1.08 -4.99
C SER A 411 -23.86 -0.69 -6.28
N GLU A 412 -23.65 0.52 -6.80
CA GLU A 412 -24.16 0.98 -8.11
C GLU A 412 -23.30 0.49 -9.29
N ILE A 413 -22.03 0.14 -9.04
CA ILE A 413 -21.04 -0.24 -10.06
C ILE A 413 -21.06 -1.77 -10.26
N PRO A 414 -21.19 -2.28 -11.50
CA PRO A 414 -21.12 -3.72 -11.76
C PRO A 414 -19.79 -4.35 -11.35
N ASP A 415 -19.84 -5.58 -10.83
CA ASP A 415 -18.67 -6.39 -10.43
C ASP A 415 -17.71 -6.70 -11.59
N THR A 416 -18.21 -6.64 -12.82
CA THR A 416 -17.44 -6.84 -14.07
C THR A 416 -16.88 -5.55 -14.69
N ALA A 417 -17.27 -4.36 -14.19
CA ALA A 417 -16.88 -3.06 -14.75
C ALA A 417 -15.36 -2.81 -14.68
N THR A 418 -14.70 -3.37 -13.67
CA THR A 418 -13.25 -3.44 -13.50
C THR A 418 -12.88 -4.86 -13.05
N PRO A 419 -11.60 -5.26 -13.10
CA PRO A 419 -11.13 -6.50 -12.48
C PRO A 419 -11.52 -6.68 -11.01
N PHE A 420 -11.70 -5.58 -10.26
CA PHE A 420 -12.11 -5.60 -8.86
C PHE A 420 -13.62 -5.90 -8.72
N PRO A 421 -14.00 -7.03 -8.11
CA PRO A 421 -15.38 -7.54 -8.18
C PRO A 421 -16.26 -7.22 -6.97
N HIS A 422 -15.70 -6.70 -5.87
CA HIS A 422 -16.40 -6.61 -4.59
C HIS A 422 -17.32 -5.39 -4.56
N ARG A 423 -18.56 -5.51 -5.07
CA ARG A 423 -19.45 -4.36 -5.35
C ARG A 423 -20.74 -4.34 -4.52
N ALA A 424 -21.85 -4.82 -5.08
CA ALA A 424 -23.13 -4.96 -4.38
C ALA A 424 -23.12 -6.19 -3.44
N GLY A 425 -23.92 -6.14 -2.36
CA GLY A 425 -24.03 -7.24 -1.39
C GLY A 425 -22.92 -7.30 -0.34
N TYR A 426 -22.06 -6.30 -0.25
CA TYR A 426 -21.00 -6.18 0.74
C TYR A 426 -21.33 -5.13 1.79
N LEU A 427 -21.07 -5.45 3.05
CA LEU A 427 -21.17 -4.52 4.17
C LEU A 427 -19.84 -3.82 4.44
N PHE A 428 -18.75 -4.59 4.61
CA PHE A 428 -17.43 -4.05 4.99
C PHE A 428 -16.29 -4.73 4.24
N LYS A 429 -15.21 -3.98 3.99
CA LYS A 429 -13.87 -4.55 3.74
C LYS A 429 -13.03 -4.45 5.01
N LEU A 430 -12.59 -5.60 5.49
CA LEU A 430 -11.70 -5.78 6.62
C LEU A 430 -10.23 -5.58 6.24
N GLN A 431 -9.46 -5.08 7.19
CA GLN A 431 -8.02 -5.23 7.28
C GLN A 431 -7.67 -5.75 8.68
N TYR A 432 -6.74 -6.69 8.73
CA TYR A 432 -6.04 -7.09 9.95
C TYR A 432 -4.59 -6.63 9.78
N SER A 433 -4.01 -6.01 10.80
CA SER A 433 -2.57 -5.71 10.81
C SER A 433 -2.00 -6.02 12.19
N ILE A 434 -0.80 -6.57 12.19
CA ILE A 434 0.03 -6.71 13.38
C ILE A 434 1.42 -6.15 13.05
N ASN A 435 1.90 -5.27 13.90
CA ASN A 435 3.12 -4.48 13.72
C ASN A 435 4.04 -4.73 14.92
N TRP A 436 5.35 -4.86 14.68
CA TRP A 436 6.34 -5.11 15.72
C TRP A 436 7.74 -4.70 15.26
N ASP A 437 8.65 -4.51 16.22
CA ASP A 437 10.07 -4.21 15.97
C ASP A 437 11.02 -5.14 16.72
N GLU A 438 10.48 -6.22 17.25
CA GLU A 438 11.26 -7.35 17.73
C GLU A 438 11.94 -8.04 16.55
N GLU A 439 13.26 -7.95 16.50
CA GLU A 439 14.06 -8.61 15.48
C GLU A 439 14.14 -10.13 15.73
N GLY A 440 14.46 -10.88 14.67
CA GLY A 440 14.61 -12.33 14.72
C GLY A 440 13.46 -13.11 14.10
N THR A 441 13.70 -14.41 13.91
CA THR A 441 12.75 -15.34 13.28
C THR A 441 11.64 -15.74 14.23
N GLU A 442 11.96 -16.05 15.49
CA GLU A 442 10.99 -16.49 16.50
C GLU A 442 9.93 -15.41 16.82
N ALA A 443 10.38 -14.16 16.81
CA ALA A 443 9.55 -12.96 16.84
C ALA A 443 8.56 -12.92 15.68
N THR A 444 9.13 -12.97 14.47
CA THR A 444 8.41 -12.90 13.20
C THR A 444 7.39 -14.03 13.08
N ASP A 445 7.76 -15.27 13.40
CA ASP A 445 6.89 -16.44 13.35
C ASP A 445 5.72 -16.35 14.34
N ARG A 446 5.97 -15.86 15.58
CA ARG A 446 4.89 -15.61 16.56
C ARG A 446 3.90 -14.57 16.06
N TYR A 447 4.37 -13.40 15.62
CA TYR A 447 3.47 -12.33 15.17
C TYR A 447 2.72 -12.73 13.88
N ILE A 448 3.33 -13.52 12.99
CA ILE A 448 2.64 -14.15 11.86
C ILE A 448 1.60 -15.18 12.32
N SER A 449 1.87 -15.98 13.36
CA SER A 449 0.91 -16.95 13.91
C SER A 449 -0.33 -16.24 14.45
N LEU A 450 -0.15 -15.22 15.29
CA LEU A 450 -1.25 -14.46 15.92
C LEU A 450 -2.24 -13.88 14.89
N ILE A 451 -1.75 -13.30 13.78
CA ILE A 451 -2.62 -12.77 12.72
C ILE A 451 -3.22 -13.87 11.83
N ARG A 452 -2.58 -15.05 11.70
CA ARG A 452 -3.18 -16.23 11.05
C ARG A 452 -4.30 -16.80 11.90
N GLU A 453 -4.07 -17.03 13.18
CA GLU A 453 -5.07 -17.51 14.15
C GLU A 453 -6.30 -16.57 14.21
N MET A 454 -6.08 -15.25 14.20
CA MET A 454 -7.16 -14.28 14.11
C MET A 454 -7.94 -14.37 12.79
N HIS A 455 -7.24 -14.52 11.67
CA HIS A 455 -7.88 -14.66 10.35
C HIS A 455 -8.69 -15.95 10.30
N ASP A 456 -8.16 -17.09 10.74
CA ASP A 456 -8.88 -18.36 10.72
C ASP A 456 -10.11 -18.34 11.64
N ALA A 457 -10.02 -17.75 12.84
CA ALA A 457 -11.17 -17.58 13.73
C ALA A 457 -12.27 -16.64 13.18
N MET A 458 -11.94 -15.78 12.21
CA MET A 458 -12.89 -14.93 11.51
C MET A 458 -13.60 -15.60 10.32
N ALA A 459 -13.13 -16.77 9.86
CA ALA A 459 -13.71 -17.49 8.73
C ALA A 459 -15.25 -17.68 8.78
N PRO A 460 -15.90 -17.90 9.95
CA PRO A 460 -17.35 -18.05 10.04
C PRO A 460 -18.16 -16.76 9.89
N TYR A 461 -17.51 -15.59 9.84
CA TYR A 461 -18.15 -14.26 9.89
C TYR A 461 -17.84 -13.39 8.65
N VAL A 462 -17.21 -13.97 7.64
CA VAL A 462 -16.75 -13.31 6.41
C VAL A 462 -17.24 -14.07 5.17
N THR A 463 -17.00 -13.53 3.98
CA THR A 463 -17.26 -14.22 2.71
C THR A 463 -16.65 -15.63 2.68
N SER A 464 -17.37 -16.58 2.10
CA SER A 464 -16.90 -17.94 1.85
C SER A 464 -17.32 -18.41 0.44
N TYR A 465 -16.61 -19.40 -0.09
CA TYR A 465 -16.81 -19.96 -1.44
C TYR A 465 -16.76 -18.93 -2.61
N PRO A 466 -15.68 -18.14 -2.76
CA PRO A 466 -14.40 -18.21 -2.06
C PRO A 466 -14.34 -17.30 -0.81
N ARG A 467 -13.29 -17.45 0.01
CA ARG A 467 -12.95 -16.44 1.03
C ARG A 467 -12.20 -15.31 0.36
N GLU A 468 -12.84 -14.15 0.22
CA GLU A 468 -12.43 -13.07 -0.68
C GLU A 468 -11.39 -12.13 -0.05
N ALA A 469 -10.49 -11.60 -0.88
CA ALA A 469 -9.31 -10.84 -0.45
C ALA A 469 -9.06 -9.63 -1.36
N PHE A 470 -8.32 -8.63 -0.86
CA PHE A 470 -8.04 -7.40 -1.61
C PHE A 470 -6.64 -7.41 -2.23
N GLN A 471 -6.54 -7.27 -3.56
CA GLN A 471 -5.29 -7.38 -4.33
C GLN A 471 -4.17 -6.41 -3.89
N ASN A 472 -4.49 -5.21 -3.39
CA ASN A 472 -3.49 -4.28 -2.84
C ASN A 472 -3.02 -4.67 -1.42
N TYR A 473 -3.78 -5.50 -0.70
CA TYR A 473 -3.37 -6.11 0.57
C TYR A 473 -2.90 -7.55 0.29
N ARG A 474 -1.82 -7.66 -0.49
CA ARG A 474 -1.23 -8.94 -0.86
C ARG A 474 -0.92 -9.78 0.37
N ASP A 475 -1.32 -11.04 0.31
CA ASP A 475 -1.06 -12.05 1.32
C ASP A 475 -0.61 -13.33 0.61
N LEU A 476 0.64 -13.75 0.83
CA LEU A 476 1.16 -14.99 0.24
C LEU A 476 0.52 -16.24 0.85
N ASP A 477 -0.06 -16.14 2.05
CA ASP A 477 -0.68 -17.28 2.74
C ASP A 477 -1.95 -17.77 2.04
N ILE A 478 -2.65 -16.92 1.26
CA ILE A 478 -3.87 -17.33 0.54
C ILE A 478 -3.57 -18.10 -0.76
N GLY A 479 -2.30 -18.16 -1.17
CA GLY A 479 -1.79 -18.82 -2.37
C GLY A 479 -0.94 -17.89 -3.24
N SER A 480 0.10 -18.45 -3.86
CA SER A 480 1.01 -17.77 -4.80
C SER A 480 1.68 -18.80 -5.73
N ASN A 481 2.16 -18.38 -6.91
CA ASN A 481 3.03 -19.21 -7.74
C ASN A 481 4.52 -18.90 -7.46
N PRO A 482 5.44 -19.88 -7.55
CA PRO A 482 6.89 -19.64 -7.43
C PRO A 482 7.41 -18.65 -8.46
N SER A 483 8.47 -17.88 -8.15
CA SER A 483 8.94 -16.77 -8.99
C SER A 483 9.38 -17.14 -10.42
N ASN A 484 9.61 -18.43 -10.71
CA ASN A 484 10.00 -18.97 -12.01
C ASN A 484 8.93 -19.83 -12.73
N GLN A 485 7.75 -20.02 -12.13
CA GLN A 485 6.74 -20.97 -12.63
C GLN A 485 5.40 -20.28 -12.96
N THR A 486 4.55 -20.96 -13.71
CA THR A 486 3.16 -20.53 -13.96
C THR A 486 2.26 -21.76 -14.01
N ASP A 487 1.65 -22.07 -12.88
CA ASP A 487 0.58 -23.06 -12.73
C ASP A 487 -0.77 -22.31 -12.75
N PHE A 488 -1.73 -22.79 -13.55
CA PHE A 488 -3.06 -22.18 -13.66
C PHE A 488 -4.02 -22.60 -12.54
N GLU A 489 -4.02 -23.86 -12.11
CA GLU A 489 -4.93 -24.34 -11.06
C GLU A 489 -4.48 -23.82 -9.69
N ARG A 490 -3.17 -23.76 -9.45
CA ARG A 490 -2.61 -23.03 -8.29
C ARG A 490 -2.90 -21.52 -8.36
N ALA A 491 -2.88 -20.91 -9.55
CA ALA A 491 -3.28 -19.51 -9.73
C ALA A 491 -4.77 -19.26 -9.47
N LYS A 492 -5.63 -20.20 -9.82
CA LYS A 492 -7.09 -20.16 -9.63
C LYS A 492 -7.47 -20.10 -8.14
N VAL A 493 -6.71 -20.76 -7.26
CA VAL A 493 -6.96 -20.74 -5.80
C VAL A 493 -6.89 -19.34 -5.20
N TYR A 494 -5.88 -18.53 -5.53
CA TYR A 494 -5.79 -17.13 -5.04
C TYR A 494 -6.47 -16.13 -5.98
N GLY A 495 -6.45 -16.39 -7.29
CA GLY A 495 -7.07 -15.55 -8.30
C GLY A 495 -8.59 -15.40 -8.13
N LEU A 496 -9.29 -16.48 -7.76
CA LEU A 496 -10.71 -16.42 -7.44
C LEU A 496 -10.99 -15.62 -6.14
N LYS A 497 -10.07 -15.63 -5.17
CA LYS A 497 -10.20 -14.84 -3.93
C LYS A 497 -10.04 -13.34 -4.18
N TYR A 498 -9.13 -12.93 -5.07
CA TYR A 498 -8.90 -11.53 -5.40
C TYR A 498 -9.87 -10.96 -6.46
N PHE A 499 -10.35 -11.80 -7.39
CA PHE A 499 -11.04 -11.33 -8.61
C PHE A 499 -12.36 -12.05 -8.92
N LYS A 500 -12.77 -13.07 -8.16
CA LYS A 500 -14.00 -13.85 -8.41
C LYS A 500 -14.08 -14.27 -9.90
N GLY A 501 -15.21 -14.08 -10.57
CA GLY A 501 -15.38 -14.40 -12.00
C GLY A 501 -14.43 -13.65 -12.94
N ASN A 502 -13.96 -12.45 -12.57
CA ASN A 502 -13.06 -11.65 -13.41
C ASN A 502 -11.69 -12.31 -13.61
N PHE A 503 -11.30 -13.26 -12.75
CA PHE A 503 -10.04 -14.01 -12.88
C PHE A 503 -9.87 -14.65 -14.27
N LEU A 504 -10.93 -15.25 -14.83
CA LEU A 504 -10.84 -15.92 -16.12
C LEU A 504 -10.65 -14.92 -17.28
N ARG A 505 -11.24 -13.72 -17.20
CA ARG A 505 -10.99 -12.64 -18.16
C ARG A 505 -9.55 -12.10 -18.04
N LEU A 506 -9.05 -11.89 -16.82
CA LEU A 506 -7.66 -11.51 -16.57
C LEU A 506 -6.67 -12.53 -17.16
N VAL A 507 -6.92 -13.83 -16.98
CA VAL A 507 -6.08 -14.91 -17.55
C VAL A 507 -6.15 -14.91 -19.08
N LYS A 508 -7.34 -14.74 -19.69
CA LYS A 508 -7.48 -14.62 -21.16
C LYS A 508 -6.63 -13.45 -21.70
N ILE A 509 -6.74 -12.27 -21.10
CA ILE A 509 -5.99 -11.07 -21.50
C ILE A 509 -4.49 -11.26 -21.27
N LYS A 510 -4.08 -11.91 -20.17
CA LYS A 510 -2.67 -12.26 -19.93
C LYS A 510 -2.15 -13.29 -20.95
N GLY A 511 -3.02 -14.20 -21.40
CA GLY A 511 -2.75 -15.11 -22.51
C GLY A 511 -2.54 -14.35 -23.82
N GLN A 512 -3.45 -13.45 -24.20
CA GLN A 512 -3.37 -12.67 -25.44
C GLN A 512 -2.11 -11.78 -25.48
N THR A 513 -1.84 -11.02 -24.41
CA THR A 513 -0.61 -10.22 -24.28
C THR A 513 0.68 -11.07 -24.29
N ARG A 514 0.63 -12.34 -23.85
CA ARG A 514 1.73 -13.32 -23.99
C ARG A 514 1.76 -14.06 -25.34
N LEU A 515 0.67 -14.06 -26.13
CA LEU A 515 0.60 -14.72 -27.43
C LEU A 515 0.94 -13.78 -28.59
N ALA A 516 0.71 -12.47 -28.44
CA ALA A 516 1.25 -11.45 -29.35
C ALA A 516 2.78 -11.56 -29.47
N LEU A 517 3.49 -11.88 -28.37
CA LEU A 517 4.91 -12.23 -28.39
C LEU A 517 5.22 -13.39 -29.34
N ARG A 518 4.50 -14.51 -29.23
CA ARG A 518 4.73 -15.69 -30.07
C ARG A 518 4.41 -15.40 -31.52
N ALA A 519 3.31 -14.72 -31.81
CA ALA A 519 2.94 -14.34 -33.18
C ALA A 519 3.96 -13.38 -33.83
N SER A 520 4.47 -12.39 -33.08
CA SER A 520 5.50 -11.47 -33.57
C SER A 520 6.84 -12.19 -33.82
N LEU A 521 7.29 -13.02 -32.88
CA LEU A 521 8.50 -13.85 -33.06
C LEU A 521 8.35 -14.83 -34.24
N ASP A 522 7.18 -15.45 -34.41
CA ASP A 522 6.88 -16.32 -35.55
C ASP A 522 6.79 -15.55 -36.86
N PHE A 523 6.36 -14.28 -36.88
CA PHE A 523 6.33 -13.47 -38.10
C PHE A 523 7.75 -13.11 -38.55
N THR A 524 8.60 -12.65 -37.63
CA THR A 524 10.03 -12.40 -37.90
C THR A 524 10.79 -13.68 -38.24
N LYS A 525 10.42 -14.83 -37.65
CA LYS A 525 10.92 -16.14 -38.09
C LYS A 525 10.40 -16.52 -39.48
N ARG A 526 9.13 -16.34 -39.81
CA ARG A 526 8.58 -16.67 -41.14
C ARG A 526 9.12 -15.77 -42.25
N LEU A 527 9.48 -14.52 -41.95
CA LEU A 527 10.22 -13.66 -42.88
C LEU A 527 11.68 -14.09 -43.12
N SER A 528 12.26 -14.89 -42.22
CA SER A 528 13.62 -15.48 -42.35
C SER A 528 13.63 -16.98 -42.68
N HIS A 529 12.49 -17.66 -42.59
CA HIS A 529 12.30 -19.11 -42.77
C HIS A 529 11.11 -19.43 -43.69
N SER A 530 10.73 -18.50 -44.58
CA SER A 530 9.87 -18.83 -45.74
C SER A 530 10.61 -19.69 -46.77
N SER A 531 11.94 -19.81 -46.65
CA SER A 531 12.71 -20.95 -47.13
C SER A 531 12.47 -22.21 -46.28
N SER A 532 12.04 -23.30 -46.94
CA SER A 532 11.93 -24.70 -46.44
C SER A 532 10.89 -25.07 -45.35
N ALA A 533 9.64 -25.27 -45.81
CA ALA A 533 8.83 -26.51 -45.69
C ALA A 533 8.69 -27.36 -44.39
N ARG A 534 7.43 -27.36 -43.86
CA ARG A 534 6.55 -28.45 -43.30
C ARG A 534 7.02 -29.48 -42.20
N PRO A 535 6.08 -30.09 -41.42
CA PRO A 535 6.37 -30.68 -40.10
C PRO A 535 5.92 -32.16 -39.83
N THR A 536 6.38 -32.75 -38.71
CA THR A 536 5.85 -33.97 -38.03
C THR A 536 6.03 -33.92 -36.49
N VAL A 537 5.33 -34.79 -35.73
CA VAL A 537 4.91 -34.68 -34.29
C VAL A 537 4.48 -36.11 -33.78
N PRO A 538 4.46 -36.53 -32.47
CA PRO A 538 5.15 -36.17 -31.20
C PRO A 538 5.89 -37.41 -30.54
N ASP A 539 6.20 -37.55 -29.22
CA ASP A 539 5.27 -37.94 -28.12
C ASP A 539 5.91 -38.09 -26.68
N SER A 540 5.06 -38.06 -25.61
CA SER A 540 5.27 -38.64 -24.23
C SER A 540 6.34 -38.00 -23.28
N ILE A 541 6.58 -38.37 -21.98
CA ILE A 541 5.83 -38.54 -20.67
C ILE A 541 6.89 -38.84 -19.54
N GLU A 542 6.73 -38.69 -18.20
CA GLU A 542 6.09 -37.70 -17.27
C GLU A 542 6.50 -37.99 -15.77
N SER A 543 6.17 -37.09 -14.80
CA SER A 543 6.00 -37.30 -13.31
C SER A 543 7.25 -37.61 -12.40
N SER A 544 7.30 -37.45 -11.05
CA SER A 544 6.45 -36.79 -10.00
C SER A 544 7.10 -36.78 -8.58
N ASP A 545 6.82 -35.74 -7.74
CA ASP A 545 6.51 -35.76 -6.27
C ASP A 545 7.54 -36.25 -5.18
N ASN A 546 7.52 -35.93 -3.85
CA ASN A 546 6.74 -34.99 -2.97
C ASN A 546 7.43 -34.69 -1.58
N SER A 547 6.96 -33.64 -0.84
CA SER A 547 6.80 -33.49 0.66
C SER A 547 7.97 -33.66 1.69
N SER A 548 8.02 -33.10 2.95
CA SER A 548 7.32 -31.97 3.66
C SER A 548 7.76 -31.72 5.15
N SER A 549 7.79 -30.46 5.65
CA SER A 549 7.65 -29.96 7.09
C SER A 549 8.76 -30.34 8.14
N ILE A 550 8.86 -29.94 9.44
CA ILE A 550 8.01 -29.39 10.57
C ILE A 550 8.87 -28.44 11.52
N VAL A 551 8.55 -27.15 11.79
CA VAL A 551 7.85 -26.42 12.95
C VAL A 551 8.61 -26.12 14.31
N ALA A 552 8.96 -24.81 14.54
CA ALA A 552 8.89 -23.89 15.74
C ALA A 552 9.39 -24.28 17.19
N PRO A 553 9.28 -23.43 18.27
CA PRO A 553 9.23 -21.93 18.49
C PRO A 553 10.30 -21.38 19.54
N PHE A 554 10.53 -20.06 19.82
CA PHE A 554 9.82 -19.18 20.82
C PHE A 554 10.46 -17.76 21.14
N HIS A 555 9.68 -16.63 21.16
CA HIS A 555 9.71 -15.44 22.11
C HIS A 555 10.98 -14.49 22.26
N ILE A 556 11.02 -13.19 22.69
CA ILE A 556 10.24 -11.87 22.76
C ILE A 556 11.33 -10.71 22.66
N SER A 557 11.20 -9.35 22.53
CA SER A 557 10.20 -8.25 22.71
C SER A 557 10.40 -7.03 21.74
N SER A 558 9.41 -6.13 21.54
CA SER A 558 9.20 -5.23 20.36
C SER A 558 9.00 -3.70 20.63
N ASN A 559 9.03 -2.82 19.59
CA ASN A 559 8.13 -1.62 19.44
C ASN A 559 8.14 -0.78 18.12
N ASP A 560 6.93 -0.41 17.64
CA ASP A 560 6.53 0.76 16.81
C ASP A 560 6.57 0.82 15.26
N PHE A 561 5.39 0.58 14.66
CA PHE A 561 4.64 1.60 13.89
C PHE A 561 3.14 1.23 13.85
N CYS A 562 2.14 2.07 13.55
CA CYS A 562 2.13 3.40 12.92
C CYS A 562 0.93 4.25 13.42
N THR A 563 0.93 4.70 14.67
CA THR A 563 0.08 5.81 15.18
C THR A 563 0.96 6.84 15.87
N VAL A 564 0.64 8.13 15.80
CA VAL A 564 1.42 9.17 16.49
C VAL A 564 1.05 9.18 17.97
N SER A 565 1.76 8.41 18.78
CA SER A 565 1.62 8.41 20.23
C SER A 565 2.30 9.65 20.83
N SER A 566 1.51 10.66 21.19
CA SER A 566 2.01 11.86 21.87
C SER A 566 2.38 11.55 23.32
N SER A 567 3.58 11.00 23.56
CA SER A 567 4.15 10.74 24.89
C SER A 567 4.64 12.01 25.61
N GLY A 568 3.88 13.11 25.46
CA GLY A 568 4.13 14.38 26.13
C GLY A 568 3.90 14.26 27.63
N ARG A 569 4.98 14.16 28.41
CA ARG A 569 4.92 14.24 29.88
C ARG A 569 4.45 15.63 30.33
N SER A 570 3.14 15.80 30.49
CA SER A 570 2.54 16.97 31.15
C SER A 570 2.28 16.66 32.64
N SER A 571 3.26 16.89 33.50
CA SER A 571 3.05 16.96 34.94
C SER A 571 2.56 18.36 35.33
N SER A 572 1.50 18.43 36.12
CA SER A 572 1.08 19.66 36.82
C SER A 572 0.41 19.29 38.15
N PRO A 573 0.53 20.12 39.20
CA PRO A 573 0.59 19.59 40.56
C PRO A 573 -0.73 19.65 41.33
N VAL A 574 -0.90 18.70 42.24
CA VAL A 574 -1.76 18.82 43.43
C VAL A 574 -0.86 18.71 44.66
N ALA A 575 -1.16 19.49 45.70
CA ALA A 575 -0.25 19.76 46.81
C ALA A 575 -0.44 18.83 48.04
N SER A 576 0.32 19.13 49.10
CA SER A 576 0.38 18.48 50.42
C SER A 576 1.23 17.19 50.52
N SER A 577 2.01 16.94 51.58
CA SER A 577 2.49 17.83 52.67
C SER A 577 3.56 17.17 53.57
N ILE A 578 4.30 18.01 54.32
CA ILE A 578 4.96 17.72 55.64
C ILE A 578 6.31 16.95 55.68
N SER A 579 7.35 17.67 56.17
CA SER A 579 8.55 17.21 56.93
C SER A 579 9.61 16.31 56.25
N SER A 580 10.92 16.38 56.59
CA SER A 580 11.71 17.38 57.35
C SER A 580 13.23 17.16 57.20
N SER A 581 14.03 18.20 57.48
CA SER A 581 15.50 18.20 57.76
C SER A 581 16.47 17.74 56.65
N SER A 582 17.70 18.28 56.52
CA SER A 582 18.34 19.40 57.23
C SER A 582 19.35 20.17 56.36
N SER A 583 19.45 21.48 56.62
CA SER A 583 20.38 22.48 56.07
C SER A 583 21.81 22.32 56.67
N PRO A 584 22.81 23.26 56.52
CA PRO A 584 22.78 24.61 55.90
C PRO A 584 24.04 25.08 55.11
N ARG A 585 24.02 26.37 54.73
CA ARG A 585 25.12 27.37 54.53
C ARG A 585 25.40 27.77 53.05
N LEU A 586 25.61 29.05 52.68
CA LEU A 586 25.66 30.36 53.40
C LEU A 586 25.51 31.53 52.38
N VAL A 587 24.83 32.65 52.73
CA VAL A 587 25.16 34.10 52.40
C VAL A 587 25.22 34.54 50.90
N SER A 588 24.78 35.73 50.43
CA SER A 588 24.24 36.99 51.02
C SER A 588 23.28 37.75 50.07
N THR A 589 22.58 38.75 50.62
CA THR A 589 21.74 39.82 50.01
C THR A 589 22.59 41.04 49.53
N PRO A 590 22.08 42.22 49.05
CA PRO A 590 20.68 42.72 48.97
C PRO A 590 20.24 43.48 47.68
N THR A 591 19.01 44.00 47.77
CA THR A 591 18.17 44.87 46.89
C THR A 591 18.56 46.38 46.95
N PRO A 592 17.78 47.38 46.46
CA PRO A 592 16.65 47.47 45.48
C PRO A 592 16.86 48.57 44.38
N ASP A 593 15.87 48.88 43.50
CA ASP A 593 15.01 50.09 43.56
C ASP A 593 14.09 50.35 42.33
N THR A 594 13.26 51.42 42.34
CA THR A 594 12.04 51.57 41.51
C THR A 594 11.93 52.87 40.62
N PRO A 595 10.78 53.53 40.30
CA PRO A 595 10.26 53.58 38.91
C PRO A 595 9.89 55.01 38.38
N ARG A 596 9.02 55.09 37.33
CA ARG A 596 8.29 56.25 36.70
C ARG A 596 8.83 56.70 35.32
N SER A 597 8.07 57.37 34.42
CA SER A 597 6.61 57.48 34.12
C SER A 597 6.38 58.39 32.87
N ALA A 598 5.12 58.55 32.42
CA ALA A 598 4.57 59.59 31.50
C ALA A 598 4.61 59.33 29.97
N THR A 599 3.76 59.94 29.10
CA THR A 599 2.26 59.96 28.98
C THR A 599 1.83 60.75 27.72
N VAL A 600 0.74 60.34 27.03
CA VAL A 600 -0.14 61.15 26.11
C VAL A 600 0.48 61.68 24.79
N GLY A 601 -0.19 61.72 23.63
CA GLY A 601 -1.49 61.16 23.20
C GLY A 601 -2.17 61.94 22.03
N SER A 602 -3.22 61.35 21.40
CA SER A 602 -4.21 61.98 20.47
C SER A 602 -3.73 62.38 19.03
N VAL A 603 -4.52 62.58 17.96
CA VAL A 603 -5.92 62.20 17.55
C VAL A 603 -6.14 62.44 16.02
N ALA A 604 -6.84 61.51 15.30
CA ALA A 604 -7.56 61.66 14.00
C ALA A 604 -6.82 62.21 12.72
N THR A 605 -7.32 62.25 11.46
CA THR A 605 -8.63 61.92 10.81
C THR A 605 -8.50 61.57 9.29
N SER A 606 -9.39 60.69 8.77
CA SER A 606 -10.02 60.56 7.41
C SER A 606 -9.36 61.01 6.06
N HIS A 607 -9.38 60.12 5.03
CA HIS A 607 -9.96 60.23 3.64
C HIS A 607 -9.47 58.99 2.80
N LEU A 608 -10.23 58.26 1.94
CA LEU A 608 -10.88 58.54 0.63
C LEU A 608 -9.86 58.91 -0.50
N THR A 609 -9.84 58.35 -1.74
CA THR A 609 -10.86 57.60 -2.55
C THR A 609 -10.26 56.77 -3.73
N GLN A 610 -10.96 55.70 -4.17
CA GLN A 610 -11.15 55.10 -5.53
C GLN A 610 -10.06 54.90 -6.65
N HIS A 611 -10.19 53.76 -7.36
CA HIS A 611 -9.96 53.43 -8.80
C HIS A 611 -8.67 53.89 -9.55
N ARG A 612 -8.04 53.05 -10.40
CA ARG A 612 -8.60 52.59 -11.70
C ARG A 612 -7.90 51.33 -12.28
N GLU A 613 -8.39 50.87 -13.44
CA GLU A 613 -7.98 49.70 -14.24
C GLU A 613 -6.64 49.86 -14.99
N LEU A 614 -5.92 48.75 -15.17
CA LEU A 614 -5.51 48.23 -16.49
C LEU A 614 -5.17 46.72 -16.39
#